data_AF-A0A7Y5RXE0-F1
#
_entry.id   AF-A0A7Y5RXE0-F1
#
_cell.length_a   1.000
_cell.length_b   1.000
_cell.length_c   1.000
_cell.angle_alpha   90.00
_cell.angle_beta   90.00
_cell.angle_gamma   90.00
#
_symmetry.space_group_name_H-M   'P 1'
#
loop_
_entity.id
_entity.type
_entity.pdbx_description
1 polymer ?
#
loop_
_entity_poly.entity_id
_entity_poly.type
_entity_poly.pdbx_seq_one_letter_code
_entity_poly.pdbx_strand_id
1 'polypeptide(L)'
;MTGSAVDTDVIGKAEARRLLADVFEEAALVLGGLLAVHRVDDEFVWRLVKSLDVIRCKAARRIDECDAGSGTEARRPEPDLRPHPAIEDFLLKLRRS
;
A
#
# COMPACT_ATOMS: atom_id res chain seq x y z
N MET A 1 -6.60 -8.82 -40.55
CA MET A 1 -6.28 -9.09 -39.14
C MET A 1 -5.74 -7.80 -38.54
N THR A 2 -6.62 -6.97 -38.01
CA THR A 2 -6.26 -5.71 -37.32
C THR A 2 -5.95 -6.07 -35.88
N GLY A 3 -4.69 -5.91 -35.49
CA GLY A 3 -4.25 -6.09 -34.12
C GLY A 3 -5.00 -5.13 -33.21
N SER A 4 -5.83 -5.68 -32.32
CA SER A 4 -6.41 -4.95 -31.20
C SER A 4 -5.24 -4.49 -30.34
N ALA A 5 -4.95 -3.18 -30.40
CA ALA A 5 -4.19 -2.54 -29.34
C ALA A 5 -4.91 -2.90 -28.04
N VAL A 6 -4.20 -3.56 -27.14
CA VAL A 6 -4.65 -3.77 -25.77
C VAL A 6 -4.69 -2.36 -25.18
N ASP A 7 -5.87 -1.75 -25.16
CA ASP A 7 -6.14 -0.60 -24.30
C ASP A 7 -5.85 -1.07 -22.88
N THR A 8 -4.64 -0.75 -22.43
CA THR A 8 -4.29 -0.85 -21.03
C THR A 8 -5.10 0.28 -20.42
N ASP A 9 -6.22 -0.04 -19.79
CA ASP A 9 -7.10 0.93 -19.14
C ASP A 9 -6.29 1.62 -18.03
N VAL A 10 -5.62 2.72 -18.38
CA VAL A 10 -4.76 3.46 -17.46
C VAL A 10 -5.71 4.23 -16.56
N ILE A 11 -5.92 3.70 -15.35
CA ILE A 11 -6.69 4.36 -14.31
C ILE A 11 -6.18 5.80 -14.16
N GLY A 12 -7.08 6.78 -14.32
CA GLY A 12 -6.74 8.18 -14.15
C GLY A 12 -6.27 8.49 -12.73
N LYS A 13 -5.38 9.47 -12.59
CA LYS A 13 -4.78 9.89 -11.30
C LYS A 13 -5.79 10.10 -10.16
N ALA A 14 -6.94 10.71 -10.47
CA ALA A 14 -8.01 10.92 -9.50
C ALA A 14 -8.63 9.60 -9.02
N GLU A 15 -8.85 8.66 -9.95
CA GLU A 15 -9.38 7.34 -9.63
C GLU A 15 -8.35 6.50 -8.86
N ALA A 16 -7.07 6.58 -9.21
CA ALA A 16 -5.99 5.96 -8.45
C ALA A 16 -5.90 6.49 -7.01
N ARG A 17 -6.09 7.81 -6.82
CA ARG A 17 -6.14 8.43 -5.47
C ARG A 17 -7.35 7.96 -4.67
N ARG A 18 -8.50 7.82 -5.32
CA ARG A 18 -9.72 7.31 -4.69
C ARG A 18 -9.52 5.86 -4.25
N LEU A 19 -9.08 5.00 -5.15
CA LEU A 19 -8.78 3.60 -4.84
C LEU A 19 -7.76 3.48 -3.70
N LEU A 20 -6.71 4.32 -3.69
CA LEU A 20 -5.74 4.36 -2.60
C LEU A 20 -6.40 4.73 -1.26
N ALA A 21 -7.30 5.71 -1.24
CA ALA A 21 -8.03 6.09 -0.03
C ALA A 21 -8.92 4.94 0.47
N ASP A 22 -9.70 4.35 -0.43
CA ASP A 22 -10.65 3.27 -0.13
C ASP A 22 -9.91 2.04 0.45
N VAL A 23 -8.78 1.63 -0.15
CA VAL A 23 -7.98 0.50 0.34
C VAL A 23 -7.39 0.76 1.72
N PHE A 24 -6.91 1.98 1.99
CA PHE A 24 -6.37 2.33 3.30
C PHE A 24 -7.46 2.44 4.38
N GLU A 25 -8.66 2.85 4.01
CA GLU A 25 -9.82 2.84 4.90
C GLU A 25 -10.20 1.40 5.28
N GLU A 26 -10.35 0.51 4.30
CA GLU A 26 -10.62 -0.92 4.53
C GLU A 26 -9.54 -1.57 5.42
N ALA A 27 -8.27 -1.28 5.15
CA ALA A 27 -7.16 -1.76 5.98
C ALA A 27 -7.25 -1.24 7.42
N ALA A 28 -7.59 0.04 7.62
CA ALA A 28 -7.76 0.62 8.95
C ALA A 28 -8.93 0.00 9.71
N LEU A 29 -10.04 -0.30 9.03
CA LEU A 29 -11.20 -0.96 9.63
C LEU A 29 -10.88 -2.39 10.06
N VAL A 30 -10.21 -3.18 9.22
CA VAL A 30 -9.77 -4.55 9.56
C VAL A 30 -8.83 -4.54 10.77
N LEU A 31 -7.84 -3.65 10.77
CA LEU A 31 -6.92 -3.51 11.89
C LEU A 31 -7.64 -3.03 13.16
N GLY A 32 -8.53 -2.05 13.05
CA GLY A 32 -9.33 -1.55 14.16
C GLY A 32 -10.18 -2.64 14.81
N GLY A 33 -10.82 -3.50 14.01
CA GLY A 33 -11.59 -4.64 14.50
C GLY A 33 -10.73 -5.65 15.28
N LEU A 34 -9.52 -5.94 14.80
CA LEU A 34 -8.57 -6.81 15.51
C LEU A 34 -8.07 -6.16 16.82
N LEU A 35 -7.69 -4.89 16.77
CA LEU A 35 -7.19 -4.16 17.93
C LEU A 35 -8.26 -4.00 19.02
N ALA A 36 -9.53 -3.89 18.65
CA ALA A 36 -10.64 -3.80 19.60
C ALA A 36 -10.83 -5.08 20.45
N VAL A 37 -10.43 -6.24 19.93
CA VAL A 37 -10.61 -7.54 20.61
C VAL A 37 -9.34 -8.08 21.26
N HIS A 38 -8.20 -7.41 21.08
CA HIS A 38 -6.92 -7.80 21.65
C HIS A 38 -6.41 -6.74 22.64
N ARG A 39 -5.77 -7.16 23.73
CA ARG A 39 -5.07 -6.24 24.64
C ARG A 39 -3.77 -5.78 23.98
N VAL A 40 -3.83 -4.66 23.29
CA VAL A 40 -2.69 -4.02 22.64
C VAL A 40 -2.41 -2.68 23.32
N ASP A 41 -1.14 -2.33 23.45
CA ASP A 41 -0.71 -1.06 24.04
C ASP A 41 -1.07 0.12 23.12
N ASP A 42 -1.61 1.20 23.70
CA ASP A 42 -2.02 2.40 22.95
C ASP A 42 -0.85 3.01 22.15
N GLU A 43 0.37 2.97 22.65
CA GLU A 43 1.57 3.47 21.94
C GLU A 43 1.88 2.60 20.72
N PHE A 44 1.62 1.29 20.81
CA PHE A 44 1.74 0.40 19.65
C PHE A 44 0.70 0.75 18.59
N VAL A 45 -0.56 0.95 18.99
CA VAL A 45 -1.64 1.37 18.08
C VAL A 45 -1.29 2.70 17.41
N TRP A 46 -0.78 3.67 18.18
CA TRP A 46 -0.35 4.96 17.67
C TRP A 46 0.78 4.83 16.62
N ARG A 47 1.83 4.06 16.93
CA ARG A 47 2.92 3.78 15.98
C ARG A 47 2.44 3.09 14.72
N LEU A 48 1.53 2.14 14.84
CA LEU A 48 0.95 1.43 13.69
C LEU A 48 0.24 2.42 12.75
N VAL A 49 -0.67 3.23 13.28
CA VAL A 49 -1.44 4.19 12.48
C VAL A 49 -0.53 5.25 11.86
N LYS A 50 0.46 5.75 12.59
CA LYS A 50 1.46 6.68 12.03
C LYS A 50 2.28 6.05 10.91
N SER A 51 2.66 4.78 11.04
CA SER A 51 3.40 4.07 10.00
C SER A 51 2.56 3.87 8.74
N LEU A 52 1.27 3.54 8.89
CA LEU A 52 0.33 3.44 7.78
C LEU A 52 0.15 4.79 7.06
N ASP A 53 -0.02 5.88 7.80
CA ASP A 53 -0.16 7.21 7.21
C ASP A 53 1.08 7.64 6.41
N VAL A 54 2.28 7.32 6.90
CA VAL A 54 3.54 7.54 6.16
C VAL A 54 3.55 6.77 4.84
N ILE A 55 3.08 5.51 4.82
CA ILE A 55 3.01 4.70 3.61
C ILE A 55 1.98 5.27 2.64
N ARG A 56 0.78 5.62 3.13
CA ARG A 56 -0.29 6.26 2.35
C ARG A 56 0.20 7.54 1.66
N CYS A 57 0.90 8.41 2.41
CA CYS A 57 1.47 9.65 1.89
C CYS A 57 2.51 9.40 0.80
N LYS A 58 3.39 8.39 0.97
CA LYS A 58 4.38 8.02 -0.06
C LYS A 58 3.70 7.48 -1.32
N ALA A 59 2.69 6.63 -1.18
CA ALA A 59 1.95 6.10 -2.32
C ALA A 59 1.22 7.22 -3.09
N ALA A 60 0.60 8.16 -2.38
CA ALA A 60 -0.05 9.31 -3.00
C ALA A 60 0.96 10.19 -3.78
N ARG A 61 2.16 10.43 -3.23
CA ARG A 61 3.22 11.16 -3.94
C ARG A 61 3.67 10.45 -5.21
N ARG A 62 3.78 9.12 -5.20
CA ARG A 62 4.13 8.34 -6.40
C ARG A 62 3.09 8.46 -7.50
N ILE A 63 1.80 8.46 -7.14
CA ILE A 63 0.71 8.75 -8.08
C ILE A 63 0.89 10.16 -8.67
N ASP A 64 1.42 11.10 -7.89
CA ASP A 64 1.69 12.45 -8.37
C ASP A 64 2.91 12.56 -9.29
N GLU A 65 3.93 11.77 -9.03
CA GLU A 65 5.21 11.73 -9.75
C GLU A 65 5.15 10.88 -11.03
N CYS A 66 4.15 10.00 -11.21
CA CYS A 66 3.97 9.19 -12.43
C CYS A 66 3.84 10.02 -13.74
N ASP A 67 3.51 11.31 -13.67
CA ASP A 67 3.48 12.22 -14.83
C ASP A 67 4.89 12.73 -15.24
N ALA A 68 5.90 12.56 -14.39
CA ALA A 68 7.27 13.01 -14.60
C ALA A 68 8.21 11.80 -14.70
N GLY A 69 8.44 11.33 -15.93
CA GLY A 69 9.44 10.34 -16.35
C GLY A 69 10.17 9.56 -15.25
N SER A 70 9.86 8.26 -15.16
CA SER A 70 10.37 7.30 -14.16
C SER A 70 11.85 7.46 -13.80
N GLY A 71 12.13 8.17 -12.70
CA GLY A 71 13.33 7.97 -11.92
C GLY A 71 13.11 6.76 -11.03
N THR A 72 13.79 5.65 -11.32
CA THR A 72 13.82 4.44 -10.49
C THR A 72 14.09 4.82 -9.02
N GLU A 73 13.06 4.88 -8.18
CA GLU A 73 13.24 5.08 -6.75
C GLU A 73 13.98 3.87 -6.19
N ALA A 74 15.19 4.12 -5.70
CA ALA A 74 16.00 3.15 -4.99
C ALA A 74 15.17 2.51 -3.86
N ARG A 75 14.97 1.19 -3.96
CA ARG A 75 14.37 0.37 -2.90
C ARG A 75 15.16 0.65 -1.62
N ARG A 76 14.56 1.38 -0.67
CA ARG A 76 15.20 1.60 0.64
C ARG A 76 15.52 0.24 1.25
N PRO A 77 16.68 0.08 1.92
CA PRO A 77 16.98 -1.16 2.62
C PRO A 77 15.86 -1.40 3.63
N GLU A 78 15.13 -2.50 3.45
CA GLU A 78 14.21 -2.98 4.48
C GLU A 78 15.07 -3.26 5.72
N PRO A 79 14.71 -2.75 6.91
CA PRO A 79 15.39 -3.17 8.13
C PRO A 79 15.30 -4.70 8.21
N ASP A 80 16.40 -5.35 8.62
CA ASP A 80 16.55 -6.81 8.71
C ASP A 80 15.73 -7.38 9.89
N LEU A 81 14.44 -7.08 9.88
CA LEU A 81 13.41 -7.66 10.71
C LEU A 81 12.75 -8.70 9.83
N ARG A 82 13.07 -9.98 10.06
CA ARG A 82 12.37 -11.07 9.39
C ARG A 82 10.86 -10.89 9.65
N PRO A 83 10.06 -10.66 8.60
CA PRO A 83 8.63 -10.43 8.79
C PRO A 83 8.01 -11.66 9.44
N HIS A 84 6.93 -11.47 10.20
CA HIS A 84 6.14 -12.58 10.72
C HIS A 84 5.71 -13.49 9.55
N PRO A 85 5.69 -14.84 9.69
CA PRO A 85 5.39 -15.74 8.56
C PRO A 85 4.08 -15.42 7.83
N ALA A 86 3.04 -14.98 8.54
CA ALA A 86 1.78 -14.54 7.92
C ALA A 86 1.94 -13.29 7.03
N ILE A 87 2.82 -12.37 7.41
CA ILE A 87 3.16 -11.18 6.61
C ILE A 87 3.98 -11.61 5.39
N GLU A 88 4.93 -12.52 5.56
CA GLU A 88 5.73 -13.06 4.46
C GLU A 88 4.86 -13.74 3.40
N ASP A 89 3.95 -14.63 3.82
CA ASP A 89 3.01 -15.30 2.92
C ASP A 89 2.12 -14.30 2.17
N PHE A 90 1.60 -13.29 2.86
CA PHE A 90 0.81 -12.22 2.23
C PHE A 90 1.62 -11.44 1.19
N LEU A 91 2.85 -11.02 1.53
CA LEU A 91 3.72 -10.31 0.59
C LEU A 91 4.10 -11.18 -0.61
N LEU A 92 4.30 -12.49 -0.43
CA LEU A 92 4.56 -13.42 -1.52
C LEU A 92 3.35 -13.53 -2.46
N LYS A 93 2.12 -13.54 -1.94
CA LYS A 93 0.89 -13.54 -2.75
C LYS A 93 0.80 -12.26 -3.57
N LEU A 94 1.00 -11.09 -2.97
CA LEU A 94 0.96 -9.80 -3.66
C LEU A 94 1.97 -9.68 -4.81
N ARG A 95 3.14 -10.31 -4.70
CA ARG A 95 4.16 -10.29 -5.76
C ARG A 95 3.84 -11.21 -6.94
N ARG A 96 2.91 -12.14 -6.77
CA ARG A 96 2.52 -13.13 -7.79
C ARG A 96 1.24 -12.73 -8.54
N SER A 97 0.45 -11.84 -7.95
CA SER A 97 -0.71 -11.19 -8.56
C SER A 97 -0.30 -10.16 -9.61
#